data_AF-D3F3Y7-F1
#
_entry.id   AF-D3F3Y7-F1
#
_cell.length_a   1.000
_cell.length_b   1.000
_cell.length_c   1.000
_cell.angle_alpha   90.00
_cell.angle_beta   90.00
_cell.angle_gamma   90.00
#
_symmetry.space_group_name_H-M   'P 1'
#
loop_
_entity.id
_entity.type
_entity.pdbx_description
1 polymer ?
#
loop_
_entity_poly.entity_id
_entity_poly.type
_entity_poly.pdbx_seq_one_letter_code
_entity_poly.pdbx_strand_id
1 'polypeptide(L)'
;MISAEPYEALAQLAERELALVSASEPPSAEALVALMAERDALVASLPARAPPAAAPALARALALQERITAELTVHAAQVRRTLGSVEHGRRTMHGYAGGAPARGALDLTG
;
A
#
# COMPACT_ATOMS: atom_id res chain seq x y z
N MET A 1 9.93 -2.15 -38.00
CA MET A 1 8.61 -1.90 -37.40
C MET A 1 8.79 -1.79 -35.90
N ILE A 2 8.30 -0.73 -35.26
CA ILE A 2 8.30 -0.64 -33.79
C ILE A 2 7.16 -1.56 -33.30
N SER A 3 7.52 -2.62 -32.59
CA SER A 3 6.58 -3.65 -32.10
C SER A 3 5.82 -3.17 -30.86
N ALA A 4 4.61 -3.69 -30.65
CA ALA A 4 3.80 -3.43 -29.46
C ALA A 4 4.23 -4.26 -28.23
N GLU A 5 5.12 -5.24 -28.40
CA GLU A 5 5.55 -6.18 -27.35
C GLU A 5 6.02 -5.54 -26.04
N PRO A 6 6.86 -4.47 -26.03
CA PRO A 6 7.28 -3.84 -24.77
C PRO A 6 6.12 -3.21 -23.99
N TYR A 7 5.07 -2.78 -24.69
CA TYR A 7 3.88 -2.21 -24.07
C TYR A 7 2.96 -3.29 -23.52
N GLU A 8 2.92 -4.47 -24.15
CA GLU A 8 2.23 -5.63 -23.60
C GLU A 8 2.93 -6.13 -22.32
N ALA A 9 4.27 -6.13 -22.31
CA ALA A 9 5.04 -6.43 -21.11
C ALA A 9 4.71 -5.46 -19.95
N LEU A 10 4.50 -4.18 -20.26
CA LEU A 10 4.05 -3.19 -19.25
C LEU A 10 2.67 -3.52 -18.70
N ALA A 11 1.72 -3.94 -19.55
CA ALA A 11 0.39 -4.35 -19.10
C ALA A 11 0.44 -5.61 -18.23
N GLN A 12 1.27 -6.60 -18.59
CA GLN A 12 1.48 -7.82 -17.80
C GLN A 12 2.13 -7.52 -16.44
N LEU A 13 3.05 -6.56 -16.40
CA LEU A 13 3.66 -6.12 -15.15
C LEU A 13 2.62 -5.46 -14.23
N ALA A 14 1.76 -4.60 -14.79
CA ALA A 14 0.66 -4.00 -14.04
C ALA A 14 -0.35 -5.06 -13.52
N GLU A 15 -0.53 -6.17 -14.22
CA GLU A 15 -1.32 -7.30 -13.72
C GLU A 15 -0.69 -7.99 -12.52
N ARG A 16 0.64 -8.18 -12.54
CA ARG A 16 1.39 -8.74 -11.41
C ARG A 16 1.32 -7.81 -10.19
N GLU A 17 1.46 -6.50 -10.41
CA GLU A 17 1.30 -5.50 -9.35
C GLU A 17 -0.12 -5.55 -8.75
N LEU A 18 -1.16 -5.58 -9.59
CA LEU A 18 -2.54 -5.66 -9.13
C LEU A 18 -2.79 -6.94 -8.33
N ALA A 19 -2.31 -8.08 -8.81
CA ALA A 19 -2.45 -9.35 -8.10
C ALA A 19 -1.80 -9.31 -6.71
N LEU A 20 -0.64 -8.65 -6.58
CA LEU A 20 0.05 -8.49 -5.30
C LEU A 20 -0.75 -7.62 -4.32
N VAL A 21 -1.30 -6.49 -4.78
CA VAL A 21 -2.02 -5.55 -3.89
C VAL A 21 -3.47 -5.98 -3.59
N SER A 22 -4.07 -6.79 -4.47
CA SER A 22 -5.42 -7.35 -4.27
C SER A 22 -5.41 -8.68 -3.51
N ALA A 23 -4.23 -9.21 -3.14
CA ALA A 23 -4.14 -10.39 -2.29
C ALA A 23 -4.80 -10.14 -0.92
N SER A 24 -5.36 -11.20 -0.31
CA SER A 24 -6.01 -11.09 1.01
C SER A 24 -5.02 -10.83 2.15
N GLU A 25 -3.75 -11.15 1.94
CA GLU A 25 -2.66 -10.82 2.86
C GLU A 25 -2.11 -9.42 2.55
N PRO A 26 -1.64 -8.67 3.56
CA PRO A 26 -1.03 -7.37 3.32
C PRO A 26 0.14 -7.52 2.35
N PRO A 27 0.21 -6.70 1.28
CA PRO A 27 1.23 -6.85 0.25
C PRO A 27 2.63 -6.69 0.86
N SER A 28 3.54 -7.59 0.48
CA SER A 28 4.96 -7.44 0.86
C SER A 28 5.51 -6.16 0.27
N ALA A 29 5.95 -5.24 1.14
CA ALA A 29 6.52 -3.96 0.73
C ALA A 29 7.76 -4.16 -0.16
N GLU A 30 8.59 -5.17 0.16
CA GLU A 30 9.77 -5.52 -0.63
C GLU A 30 9.38 -6.00 -2.04
N ALA A 31 8.36 -6.85 -2.14
CA ALA A 31 7.87 -7.33 -3.44
C ALA A 31 7.26 -6.20 -4.27
N LEU A 32 6.54 -5.27 -3.64
CA LEU A 32 5.97 -4.11 -4.32
C LEU A 32 7.06 -3.18 -4.86
N VAL A 33 8.08 -2.89 -4.04
CA VAL A 33 9.23 -2.07 -4.46
C VAL A 33 9.99 -2.72 -5.62
N ALA A 34 10.17 -4.05 -5.59
CA ALA A 34 10.82 -4.77 -6.68
C ALA A 34 10.03 -4.64 -8.00
N LEU A 35 8.70 -4.78 -7.97
CA LEU A 35 7.86 -4.60 -9.16
C LEU A 35 7.88 -3.15 -9.68
N MET A 36 7.85 -2.16 -8.78
CA MET A 36 7.98 -0.75 -9.16
C MET A 36 9.31 -0.47 -9.86
N ALA A 37 10.41 -1.05 -9.37
CA ALA A 37 11.72 -0.92 -10.00
C ALA A 37 11.76 -1.59 -11.39
N GLU A 38 11.15 -2.78 -11.54
CA GLU A 38 10.98 -3.47 -12.83
C GLU A 38 10.20 -2.59 -13.82
N ARG A 39 9.14 -1.92 -13.35
CA ARG A 39 8.31 -1.02 -14.14
C ARG A 39 9.08 0.21 -14.58
N ASP A 40 9.77 0.86 -13.65
CA ASP A 40 10.52 2.09 -13.94
C ASP A 40 11.66 1.80 -14.94
N ALA A 41 12.32 0.65 -14.83
CA ALA A 41 13.31 0.19 -15.79
C ALA A 41 12.70 -0.09 -17.18
N LEU A 42 11.54 -0.75 -17.24
CA LEU A 42 10.84 -1.00 -18.50
C LEU A 42 10.41 0.31 -19.16
N VAL A 43 9.80 1.22 -18.41
CA VAL A 43 9.37 2.54 -18.90
C VAL A 43 10.54 3.36 -19.43
N ALA A 44 11.68 3.34 -18.73
CA ALA A 44 12.90 4.02 -19.18
C ALA A 44 13.44 3.45 -20.52
N SER A 45 13.16 2.19 -20.83
CA SER A 45 13.55 1.55 -22.10
C SER A 45 12.59 1.82 -23.27
N LEU A 46 11.39 2.34 -23.00
CA LEU A 46 10.38 2.57 -24.02
C LEU A 46 10.74 3.78 -24.91
N PRO A 47 10.40 3.74 -26.21
CA PRO A 47 10.59 4.89 -27.06
C PRO A 47 9.69 6.05 -26.61
N ALA A 48 10.19 7.28 -26.74
CA ALA A 48 9.47 8.50 -26.35
C ALA A 48 8.10 8.67 -27.03
N ARG A 49 7.92 8.05 -28.20
CA ARG A 49 6.64 8.01 -28.91
C ARG A 49 6.21 6.56 -29.13
N ALA A 50 5.10 6.19 -28.51
CA ALA A 50 4.52 4.87 -28.69
C ALA A 50 3.97 4.67 -30.11
N PRO A 51 4.12 3.47 -30.70
CA PRO A 51 3.48 3.13 -31.96
C PRO A 51 1.95 3.04 -31.76
N PRO A 52 1.13 3.32 -32.79
CA PRO A 52 -0.33 3.20 -32.69
C PRO A 52 -0.81 1.82 -32.25
N ALA A 53 -0.07 0.76 -32.62
CA ALA A 53 -0.36 -0.62 -32.23
C ALA A 53 -0.27 -0.87 -30.70
N ALA A 54 0.41 0.01 -29.94
CA ALA A 54 0.51 -0.09 -28.49
C ALA A 54 -0.70 0.48 -27.74
N ALA A 55 -1.61 1.19 -28.43
CA ALA A 55 -2.74 1.87 -27.79
C ALA A 55 -3.61 0.95 -26.90
N PRO A 56 -3.95 -0.29 -27.31
CA PRO A 56 -4.72 -1.20 -26.46
C PRO A 56 -3.96 -1.60 -25.18
N ALA A 57 -2.67 -1.92 -25.31
CA ALA A 57 -1.83 -2.31 -24.18
C ALA A 57 -1.65 -1.16 -23.17
N LEU A 58 -1.45 0.07 -23.67
CA LEU A 58 -1.36 1.27 -22.85
C LEU A 58 -2.67 1.59 -22.11
N ALA A 59 -3.82 1.44 -22.78
CA ALA A 59 -5.12 1.63 -22.14
C ALA A 59 -5.35 0.60 -21.02
N ARG A 60 -4.98 -0.67 -21.24
CA ARG A 60 -5.03 -1.72 -20.22
C ARG A 60 -4.11 -1.40 -19.05
N ALA A 61 -2.85 -1.05 -19.31
CA ALA A 61 -1.88 -0.70 -18.28
C ALA A 61 -2.36 0.49 -17.43
N LEU A 62 -2.94 1.53 -18.06
CA LEU A 62 -3.49 2.68 -17.35
C LEU A 62 -4.63 2.28 -16.41
N ALA A 63 -5.61 1.52 -16.91
CA ALA A 63 -6.73 1.06 -16.09
C ALA A 63 -6.27 0.19 -14.90
N LEU A 64 -5.23 -0.63 -15.08
CA LEU A 64 -4.65 -1.41 -14.00
C LEU A 64 -3.95 -0.52 -12.96
N GLN A 65 -3.20 0.50 -13.39
CA GLN A 65 -2.53 1.44 -12.49
C GLN A 65 -3.50 2.27 -11.65
N GLU A 66 -4.63 2.68 -12.23
CA GLU A 66 -5.70 3.33 -11.48
C GLU A 66 -6.25 2.43 -10.36
N ARG A 67 -6.45 1.14 -10.66
CA ARG A 67 -6.91 0.15 -9.66
C ARG A 67 -5.86 -0.10 -8.59
N ILE A 68 -4.59 -0.27 -8.95
CA ILE A 68 -3.48 -0.42 -8.00
C ILE A 68 -3.43 0.78 -7.05
N THR A 69 -3.55 2.00 -7.59
CA THR A 69 -3.54 3.24 -6.81
C THR A 69 -4.69 3.28 -5.80
N ALA A 70 -5.89 2.86 -6.22
CA ALA A 70 -7.05 2.78 -5.33
C ALA A 70 -6.81 1.77 -4.19
N GLU A 71 -6.34 0.56 -4.49
CA GLU A 71 -6.05 -0.47 -3.48
C GLU A 71 -4.98 -0.02 -2.48
N LEU A 72 -3.86 0.54 -2.97
CA LEU A 72 -2.80 1.06 -2.10
C LEU A 72 -3.29 2.20 -1.20
N THR A 73 -4.19 3.04 -1.69
CA THR A 73 -4.81 4.10 -0.88
C THR A 73 -5.63 3.52 0.27
N VAL A 74 -6.40 2.45 0.00
CA VAL A 74 -7.17 1.73 1.02
C VAL A 74 -6.24 1.10 2.05
N HIS A 75 -5.20 0.38 1.61
CA HIS A 75 -4.19 -0.22 2.48
C HIS A 75 -3.50 0.82 3.37
N ALA A 76 -3.07 1.96 2.80
CA ALA A 76 -2.45 3.04 3.56
C ALA A 76 -3.41 3.64 4.61
N ALA A 77 -4.70 3.74 4.31
CA ALA A 77 -5.71 4.17 5.29
C ALA A 77 -5.89 3.14 6.42
N GLN A 78 -5.86 1.84 6.12
CA GLN A 78 -5.93 0.78 7.12
C GLN A 78 -4.72 0.80 8.06
N VAL A 79 -3.50 0.87 7.52
CA VAL A 79 -2.26 0.95 8.31
C VAL A 79 -2.30 2.14 9.27
N ARG A 80 -2.72 3.32 8.79
CA ARG A 80 -2.84 4.52 9.64
C ARG A 80 -3.84 4.34 10.79
N ARG A 81 -4.98 3.69 10.55
CA ARG A 81 -5.95 3.38 11.62
C ARG A 81 -5.38 2.43 12.66
N THR A 82 -4.67 1.39 12.21
CA THR A 82 -4.02 0.42 13.11
C THR A 82 -2.98 1.09 14.00
N LEU A 83 -2.13 1.95 13.43
CA LEU A 83 -1.13 2.72 14.19
C LEU A 83 -1.79 3.64 15.23
N GLY A 84 -2.86 4.35 14.85
CA GLY A 84 -3.61 5.20 15.78
C GLY A 84 -4.24 4.42 16.94
N SER A 85 -4.76 3.22 16.68
CA SER A 85 -5.29 2.32 17.72
C SER A 85 -4.21 1.87 18.71
N VAL A 86 -3.03 1.50 18.20
CA VAL A 86 -1.89 1.10 19.05
C VAL A 86 -1.40 2.27 19.91
N GLU A 87 -1.29 3.47 19.35
CA GLU A 87 -0.88 4.65 20.12
C GLU A 87 -1.89 5.00 21.23
N HIS A 88 -3.19 4.95 20.90
CA HIS A 88 -4.25 5.18 21.87
C HIS A 88 -4.23 4.13 22.99
N GLY A 89 -4.08 2.85 22.65
CA GLY A 89 -3.95 1.77 23.62
C GLY A 89 -2.77 1.94 24.57
N ARG A 90 -1.60 2.35 24.06
CA ARG A 90 -0.43 2.66 24.88
C ARG A 90 -0.68 3.83 25.83
N ARG A 91 -1.30 4.90 25.35
CA ARG A 91 -1.64 6.09 26.17
C ARG A 91 -2.61 5.73 27.29
N THR A 92 -3.63 4.92 27.00
CA THR A 92 -4.60 4.45 28.00
C THR A 92 -3.95 3.53 29.04
N MET A 93 -3.09 2.58 28.63
CA MET A 93 -2.33 1.75 29.59
C MET A 93 -1.42 2.57 30.50
N HIS A 94 -0.71 3.58 29.97
CA HIS A 94 0.09 4.47 30.81
C HIS A 94 -0.76 5.26 31.82
N GLY A 95 -1.99 5.63 31.45
CA GLY A 95 -2.94 6.25 32.37
C GLY A 95 -3.35 5.35 33.53
N TYR A 96 -3.54 4.05 33.31
CA TYR A 96 -3.83 3.10 34.38
C TYR A 96 -2.60 2.75 35.23
N ALA A 97 -1.39 2.76 34.66
CA ALA A 97 -0.16 2.53 35.42
C ALA A 97 0.22 3.69 36.36
N GLY A 98 -0.21 4.92 36.05
CA GLY A 98 -0.01 6.11 36.89
C GLY A 98 -1.15 6.39 37.90
N GLY A 99 -2.21 5.59 37.89
CA GLY A 99 -3.43 5.83 38.64
C GLY A 99 -3.86 4.62 39.46
N ALA A 100 -3.01 4.16 40.39
CA ALA A 100 -3.53 3.49 41.57
C ALA A 100 -4.09 4.61 42.48
N PRO A 101 -5.42 4.78 42.63
CA PRO A 101 -5.93 5.65 43.67
C PRO A 101 -5.39 5.10 45.00
N ALA A 102 -4.70 5.95 45.76
CA ALA A 102 -4.43 5.67 47.15
C ALA A 102 -5.77 5.28 47.79
N ARG A 103 -5.91 4.00 48.16
CA ARG A 103 -6.99 3.55 49.02
C ARG A 103 -7.04 4.53 50.17
N GLY A 104 -8.16 5.26 50.29
CA GLY A 104 -8.43 6.09 51.46
C GLY A 104 -8.19 5.22 52.68
N ALA A 105 -7.09 5.49 53.37
CA ALA A 105 -6.83 4.89 54.65
C ALA A 105 -7.99 5.30 55.55
N LEU A 106 -8.58 4.28 56.17
CA LEU A 106 -9.50 4.40 57.28
C LEU A 106 -9.04 5.52 58.22
N ASP A 107 -9.87 6.54 58.42
CA ASP A 107 -9.76 7.34 59.63
C ASP A 107 -10.99 7.05 60.50
N LEU A 108 -10.71 6.20 61.49
CA LEU A 108 -11.52 5.96 62.66
C LEU A 108 -11.43 7.21 63.55
N THR A 109 -12.45 8.03 63.51
CA THR A 109 -12.75 9.00 64.57
C THR A 109 -14.25 8.91 64.80
N GLY A 110 -14.81 8.56 65.95
CA GLY A 110 -14.33 8.62 67.33
C GLY A 110 -15.58 8.94 68.13
#